data_AF-A0A8C3I811-F1
#
_entry.id   AF-A0A8C3I811-F1
#
_cell.length_a   1.000
_cell.length_b   1.000
_cell.length_c   1.000
_cell.angle_alpha   90.00
_cell.angle_beta   90.00
_cell.angle_gamma   90.00
#
_symmetry.space_group_name_H-M   'P 1'
#
loop_
_entity.id
_entity.type
_entity.pdbx_description
1 polymer ?
#
loop_
_entity_poly.entity_id
_entity_poly.type
_entity_poly.pdbx_seq_one_letter_code
_entity_poly.pdbx_strand_id
1 'polypeptide(L)'
;MAGGAMKFNGYMKLRIGEAVGLQPTRWSLRHSLFKKGYQLLDPYVAVSVDQVRVGQTSTKQKTNKPTYNEEFSAPVTDGRQLELAVFHDTPIGYDDFVANCTLRFHDLLHTTGNADSFEGWWESETGMELCPGSQGCPVAAGCRRLLHLQNGELPVPIK
;
A
#
# COMPACT_ATOMS: atom_id res chain seq x y z
N MET A 1 29.08 14.46 7.55
CA MET A 1 28.39 13.88 8.72
C MET A 1 27.11 13.24 8.21
N ALA A 2 27.09 11.93 7.94
CA ALA A 2 25.86 11.25 7.56
C ALA A 2 24.97 11.20 8.81
N GLY A 3 23.92 12.02 8.84
CA GLY A 3 22.90 11.92 9.88
C GLY A 3 22.31 10.52 9.80
N GLY A 4 22.55 9.69 10.81
CA GLY A 4 22.00 8.35 10.87
C GLY A 4 20.48 8.46 10.84
N ALA A 5 19.87 8.05 9.72
CA ALA A 5 18.42 8.00 9.62
C ALA A 5 17.89 7.10 10.75
N MET A 6 17.00 7.63 11.57
CA MET A 6 16.36 6.89 12.65
C MET A 6 15.69 5.64 12.06
N LYS A 7 15.96 4.47 12.65
CA LYS A 7 15.38 3.19 12.25
C LYS A 7 14.38 2.71 13.28
N PHE A 8 13.29 2.11 12.83
CA PHE A 8 12.27 1.52 13.70
C PHE A 8 12.66 0.11 14.12
N ASN A 9 12.58 -0.12 15.43
CA ASN A 9 12.76 -1.43 16.04
C ASN A 9 11.58 -1.64 16.98
N GLY A 10 10.75 -2.65 16.71
CA GLY A 10 9.52 -2.86 17.45
C GLY A 10 8.59 -3.84 16.77
N TYR A 11 7.33 -3.85 17.19
CA TYR A 11 6.29 -4.66 16.57
C TYR A 11 5.33 -3.74 15.81
N MET A 12 5.20 -3.96 14.50
CA MET A 12 4.25 -3.22 13.68
C MET A 12 2.91 -3.95 13.69
N LYS A 13 1.84 -3.26 14.07
CA LYS A 13 0.46 -3.67 13.78
C LYS A 13 -0.16 -2.71 12.77
N LEU A 14 -0.55 -3.19 11.61
CA LEU A 14 -1.14 -2.43 10.52
C LEU A 14 -2.57 -2.88 10.23
N ARG A 15 -3.54 -1.97 10.23
CA ARG A 15 -4.87 -2.23 9.64
C ARG A 15 -5.02 -1.49 8.31
N ILE A 16 -5.44 -2.20 7.28
CA ILE A 16 -5.83 -1.64 5.98
C ILE A 16 -7.35 -1.55 5.94
N GLY A 17 -7.89 -0.32 6.01
CA GLY A 17 -9.33 -0.07 5.96
C GLY A 17 -9.89 -0.23 4.55
N GLU A 18 -9.76 0.80 3.73
CA GLU A 18 -10.22 0.81 2.34
C GLU A 18 -9.28 1.61 1.44
N ALA A 19 -9.41 1.41 0.14
CA ALA A 19 -8.82 2.29 -0.88
C ALA A 19 -9.93 2.90 -1.71
N VAL A 20 -9.78 4.18 -2.07
CA VAL A 20 -10.74 4.88 -2.93
C VAL A 20 -10.04 5.45 -4.15
N GLY A 21 -10.73 5.44 -5.29
CA GLY A 21 -10.27 6.14 -6.49
C GLY A 21 -9.18 5.41 -7.29
N LEU A 22 -9.00 4.10 -7.10
CA LEU A 22 -8.04 3.31 -7.88
C LEU A 22 -8.28 3.49 -9.38
N GLN A 23 -7.22 3.85 -10.11
CA GLN A 23 -7.25 3.96 -11.56
C GLN A 23 -6.57 2.73 -12.16
N PRO A 24 -7.27 1.93 -12.99
CA PRO A 24 -6.62 0.88 -13.76
C PRO A 24 -5.49 1.45 -14.62
N THR A 25 -4.34 0.76 -14.67
CA THR A 25 -3.28 1.12 -15.61
C THR A 25 -3.61 0.59 -17.00
N ARG A 26 -2.99 1.14 -18.05
CA ARG A 26 -3.17 0.63 -19.41
C ARG A 26 -2.80 -0.86 -19.50
N TRP A 27 -1.78 -1.26 -18.75
CA TRP A 27 -1.34 -2.64 -18.65
C TRP A 27 -2.41 -3.53 -18.01
N SER A 28 -2.99 -3.14 -16.86
CA SER A 28 -4.09 -3.86 -16.21
C SER A 28 -5.31 -4.06 -17.12
N LEU A 29 -5.48 -3.21 -18.13
CA LEU A 29 -6.61 -3.25 -19.05
C LEU A 29 -6.34 -4.05 -20.32
N ARG A 30 -5.11 -4.49 -20.57
CA ARG A 30 -4.69 -5.07 -21.87
C ARG A 30 -5.47 -6.34 -22.24
N HIS A 31 -5.93 -7.10 -21.25
CA HIS A 31 -6.72 -8.32 -21.42
C HIS A 31 -8.21 -8.13 -21.16
N SER A 32 -8.66 -6.91 -20.85
CA SER A 32 -10.07 -6.63 -20.61
C SER A 32 -10.87 -6.79 -21.91
N LEU A 33 -11.65 -7.87 -21.99
CA LEU A 33 -12.51 -8.21 -23.13
C LEU A 33 -13.68 -7.22 -23.28
N PHE A 34 -14.01 -6.46 -22.23
CA PHE A 34 -15.13 -5.53 -22.19
C PHE A 34 -14.65 -4.08 -22.37
N LYS A 35 -14.47 -3.67 -23.63
CA LYS A 35 -14.12 -2.27 -23.99
C LYS A 35 -15.27 -1.26 -23.82
N LYS A 36 -16.46 -1.70 -23.38
CA LYS A 36 -17.63 -0.85 -23.14
C LYS A 36 -18.15 -1.08 -21.72
N GLY A 37 -17.66 -0.29 -20.78
CA GLY A 37 -18.05 -0.30 -19.36
C GLY A 37 -16.98 0.34 -18.47
N TYR A 38 -17.34 0.64 -17.22
CA TYR A 38 -16.34 1.01 -16.20
C TYR A 38 -15.35 -0.15 -16.06
N GLN A 39 -14.07 0.13 -16.26
CA GLN A 39 -13.03 -0.87 -16.11
C GLN A 39 -12.74 -1.04 -14.62
N LEU A 40 -13.12 -2.21 -14.11
CA LEU A 40 -13.02 -2.54 -12.70
C LEU A 40 -11.84 -3.47 -12.48
N LEU A 41 -11.11 -3.22 -11.41
CA LEU A 41 -10.00 -4.05 -10.96
C LEU A 41 -10.50 -5.20 -10.10
N ASP A 42 -9.65 -6.20 -9.95
CA ASP A 42 -9.69 -7.16 -8.84
C ASP A 42 -8.53 -6.82 -7.88
N PRO A 43 -8.62 -5.77 -7.04
CA PRO A 43 -7.47 -5.28 -6.30
C PRO A 43 -7.18 -6.06 -5.02
N TYR A 44 -5.89 -6.20 -4.73
CA TYR A 44 -5.36 -6.53 -3.40
C TYR A 44 -4.19 -5.61 -3.04
N VAL A 45 -3.85 -5.52 -1.75
CA VAL A 45 -2.70 -4.74 -1.27
C VAL A 45 -1.63 -5.68 -0.73
N ALA A 46 -0.42 -5.60 -1.29
CA ALA A 46 0.78 -6.17 -0.72
C ALA A 46 1.39 -5.22 0.31
N VAL A 47 1.79 -5.77 1.45
CA VAL A 47 2.43 -5.05 2.56
C VAL A 47 3.88 -5.49 2.67
N SER A 48 4.81 -4.55 2.60
CA SER A 48 6.23 -4.82 2.70
C SER A 48 6.94 -3.86 3.65
N VAL A 49 7.94 -4.34 4.37
CA VAL A 49 8.87 -3.52 5.18
C VAL A 49 10.24 -3.64 4.55
N ASP A 50 10.84 -2.52 4.14
CA ASP A 50 12.15 -2.49 3.48
C ASP A 50 12.28 -3.53 2.34
N GLN A 51 11.28 -3.57 1.46
CA GLN A 51 11.14 -4.51 0.33
C GLN A 51 10.89 -5.99 0.70
N VAL A 52 10.83 -6.33 1.99
CA VAL A 52 10.46 -7.69 2.44
C VAL A 52 8.95 -7.76 2.64
N ARG A 53 8.27 -8.63 1.87
CA ARG A 53 6.82 -8.81 1.99
C ARG A 53 6.47 -9.43 3.34
N VAL A 54 5.60 -8.75 4.10
CA VAL A 54 5.11 -9.19 5.42
C VAL A 54 3.64 -9.64 5.38
N GLY A 55 2.91 -9.32 4.31
CA GLY A 55 1.53 -9.76 4.14
C GLY A 55 0.90 -9.29 2.84
N GLN A 56 -0.33 -9.74 2.60
CA GLN A 56 -1.19 -9.21 1.56
C GLN A 56 -2.66 -9.34 1.97
N THR A 57 -3.51 -8.44 1.49
CA THR A 57 -4.96 -8.54 1.71
C THR A 57 -5.58 -9.62 0.83
N SER A 58 -6.83 -9.99 1.13
CA SER A 58 -7.68 -10.66 0.17
C SER A 58 -7.93 -9.79 -1.07
N THR A 59 -8.06 -10.44 -2.23
CA THR A 59 -8.51 -9.79 -3.47
C THR A 59 -9.99 -9.43 -3.36
N LYS A 60 -10.34 -8.17 -3.67
CA LYS A 60 -11.75 -7.77 -3.83
C LYS A 60 -12.10 -7.79 -5.31
N GLN A 61 -13.23 -8.37 -5.67
CA GLN A 61 -13.58 -8.52 -7.08
C GLN A 61 -14.27 -7.26 -7.63
N LYS A 62 -13.94 -6.90 -8.88
CA LYS A 62 -14.62 -5.92 -9.72
C LYS A 62 -14.92 -4.61 -9.00
N THR A 63 -13.89 -3.98 -8.43
CA THR A 63 -14.02 -2.69 -7.73
C THR A 63 -12.78 -1.81 -7.87
N ASN A 64 -13.00 -0.50 -7.99
CA ASN A 64 -11.97 0.53 -7.89
C ASN A 64 -12.01 1.26 -6.53
N LYS A 65 -12.84 0.77 -5.61
CA LYS A 65 -13.03 1.28 -4.25
C LYS A 65 -13.13 0.10 -3.24
N PRO A 66 -12.08 -0.72 -3.09
CA PRO A 66 -12.13 -1.90 -2.23
C PRO A 66 -12.11 -1.52 -0.74
N THR A 67 -12.97 -2.16 0.05
CA THR A 67 -12.93 -2.14 1.51
C THR A 67 -12.37 -3.47 2.00
N TYR A 68 -11.21 -3.46 2.67
CA TYR A 68 -10.50 -4.64 3.16
C TYR A 68 -10.83 -4.94 4.62
N ASN A 69 -10.59 -3.97 5.51
CA ASN A 69 -10.64 -4.14 6.97
C ASN A 69 -9.78 -5.31 7.47
N GLU A 70 -8.57 -5.45 6.93
CA GLU A 70 -7.65 -6.55 7.25
C GLU A 70 -6.46 -6.04 8.07
N GLU A 71 -6.00 -6.86 9.03
CA GLU A 71 -4.90 -6.52 9.95
C GLU A 71 -3.67 -7.39 9.68
N PHE A 72 -2.48 -6.78 9.79
CA PHE A 72 -1.17 -7.39 9.63
C PHE A 72 -0.32 -7.06 10.84
N SER A 73 0.45 -8.04 11.31
CA SER A 73 1.36 -7.87 12.43
C SER A 73 2.73 -8.46 12.09
N ALA A 74 3.80 -7.70 12.30
CA ALA A 74 5.16 -8.17 12.03
C ALA A 74 6.18 -7.56 13.00
N PRO A 75 7.16 -8.35 13.49
CA PRO A 75 8.33 -7.77 14.12
C PRO A 75 9.16 -7.03 13.06
N VAL A 76 9.63 -5.83 13.41
CA VAL A 76 10.46 -5.01 12.55
C VAL A 76 11.78 -4.72 13.25
N THR A 77 12.87 -5.01 12.57
CA THR A 77 14.23 -4.72 13.02
C THR A 77 14.88 -3.81 12.01
N ASP A 78 15.44 -2.70 12.48
CA ASP A 78 16.13 -1.73 11.65
C ASP A 78 15.29 -1.17 10.48
N GLY A 79 13.96 -1.12 10.66
CA GLY A 79 12.99 -0.75 9.63
C GLY A 79 13.08 0.72 9.21
N ARG A 80 13.12 0.99 7.90
CA ARG A 80 13.16 2.36 7.36
C ARG A 80 11.82 2.78 6.79
N GLN A 81 11.17 1.91 6.02
CA GLN A 81 9.92 2.23 5.35
C GLN A 81 8.96 1.04 5.27
N LEU A 82 7.67 1.38 5.33
CA LEU A 82 6.53 0.54 5.02
C LEU A 82 6.06 0.87 3.59
N GLU A 83 5.91 -0.14 2.75
CA GLU A 83 5.36 -0.02 1.41
C GLU A 83 4.03 -0.78 1.30
N LEU A 84 3.04 -0.10 0.71
CA LEU A 84 1.72 -0.63 0.39
C LEU A 84 1.49 -0.56 -1.12
N ALA A 85 1.66 -1.68 -1.81
CA ALA A 85 1.49 -1.76 -3.26
C ALA A 85 0.14 -2.41 -3.61
N VAL A 86 -0.66 -1.77 -4.46
CA VAL A 86 -1.89 -2.32 -5.03
C VAL A 86 -1.57 -3.01 -6.32
N PHE A 87 -2.12 -4.21 -6.46
CA PHE A 87 -2.05 -5.01 -7.67
C PHE A 87 -3.45 -5.38 -8.12
N HIS A 88 -3.62 -5.56 -9.42
CA HIS A 88 -4.75 -6.24 -10.03
C HIS A 88 -4.43 -7.73 -10.13
N ASP A 89 -5.23 -8.56 -9.46
CA ASP A 89 -5.17 -10.01 -9.55
C ASP A 89 -5.48 -10.46 -10.98
N THR A 90 -4.53 -11.12 -11.63
CA THR A 90 -4.67 -11.57 -13.01
C THR A 90 -4.94 -13.08 -13.06
N PRO A 91 -5.86 -13.56 -13.92
CA PRO A 91 -6.15 -14.99 -13.99
C PRO A 91 -4.95 -15.86 -14.37
N ILE A 92 -3.99 -15.30 -15.11
CA ILE A 92 -2.80 -16.00 -15.61
C ILE A 92 -1.62 -15.02 -15.65
N GLY A 93 -0.48 -15.44 -15.09
CA GLY A 93 0.78 -14.71 -15.15
C GLY A 93 1.06 -13.92 -13.89
N TYR A 94 1.74 -12.79 -14.04
CA TYR A 94 2.03 -11.87 -12.95
C TYR A 94 0.91 -10.84 -12.82
N ASP A 95 0.57 -10.52 -11.57
CA ASP A 95 -0.39 -9.48 -11.25
C ASP A 95 0.10 -8.10 -11.65
N ASP A 96 -0.83 -7.26 -12.09
CA ASP A 96 -0.48 -5.97 -12.65
C ASP A 96 -0.40 -4.90 -11.55
N PHE A 97 0.73 -4.21 -11.47
CA PHE A 97 0.88 -3.08 -10.57
C PHE A 97 -0.11 -1.95 -10.91
N VAL A 98 -0.70 -1.36 -9.88
CA VAL A 98 -1.68 -0.26 -10.00
C VAL A 98 -1.14 1.03 -9.39
N ALA A 99 -0.76 0.97 -8.11
CA ALA A 99 -0.30 2.13 -7.34
C ALA A 99 0.47 1.66 -6.10
N ASN A 100 1.37 2.48 -5.57
CA ASN A 100 1.98 2.23 -4.27
C ASN A 100 1.96 3.45 -3.37
N CYS A 101 2.25 3.21 -2.11
CA CYS A 101 2.38 4.21 -1.08
C CYS A 101 3.56 3.78 -0.22
N THR A 102 4.54 4.68 -0.05
CA THR A 102 5.69 4.44 0.82
C THR A 102 5.63 5.40 2.00
N LEU A 103 5.70 4.84 3.20
CA LEU A 103 5.67 5.55 4.47
C LEU A 103 6.99 5.31 5.18
N ARG A 104 7.71 6.36 5.55
CA ARG A 104 8.91 6.20 6.39
C ARG A 104 8.48 6.06 7.83
N PHE A 105 9.04 5.09 8.54
CA PHE A 105 8.75 4.92 9.97
C PHE A 105 9.12 6.17 10.78
N HIS A 106 10.20 6.85 10.39
CA HIS A 106 10.62 8.11 11.00
C HIS A 106 9.51 9.18 10.95
N ASP A 107 8.84 9.33 9.80
CA ASP A 107 7.77 10.32 9.62
C ASP A 107 6.52 9.94 10.44
N LEU A 108 6.23 8.63 10.52
CA LEU A 108 5.12 8.10 11.31
C LEU A 108 5.33 8.35 12.81
N LEU A 109 6.51 8.03 13.34
CA LEU A 109 6.86 8.22 14.76
C LEU A 109 6.87 9.70 15.16
N HIS A 110 7.31 10.59 14.27
CA HIS A 110 7.25 12.03 14.54
C HIS A 110 5.83 12.58 14.52
N THR A 111 4.97 12.04 13.67
CA THR A 111 3.57 12.47 13.55
C THR A 111 2.76 12.06 14.78
N THR A 112 3.07 10.91 15.39
CA THR A 112 2.33 10.41 16.57
C THR A 112 2.82 10.98 17.90
N GLY A 113 4.03 11.56 17.96
CA GLY A 113 4.58 12.09 19.22
C GLY A 113 4.72 11.00 20.28
N ASN A 114 4.01 11.12 21.41
CA ASN A 114 3.93 10.08 22.46
C ASN A 114 2.84 9.03 22.19
N ALA A 115 2.06 9.14 21.12
CA ALA A 115 1.07 8.15 20.79
C ALA A 115 1.73 6.94 20.11
N ASP A 116 1.38 5.74 20.56
CA ASP A 116 1.83 4.49 19.95
C ASP A 116 1.03 4.16 18.68
N SER A 117 0.07 5.00 18.28
CA SER A 117 -0.83 4.74 17.16
C SER A 117 -0.97 5.91 16.19
N PHE A 118 -0.94 5.63 14.89
CA PHE A 118 -1.30 6.56 13.81
C PHE A 118 -2.57 6.07 13.12
N GLU A 119 -3.56 6.95 12.94
CA GLU A 119 -4.73 6.72 12.09
C GLU A 119 -4.86 7.86 11.08
N GLY A 120 -4.89 7.53 9.78
CA GLY A 120 -5.02 8.56 8.76
C GLY A 120 -5.13 8.05 7.34
N TRP A 121 -5.51 8.98 6.46
CA TRP A 121 -5.51 8.78 5.02
C TRP A 121 -4.14 9.11 4.44
N TRP A 122 -3.58 8.20 3.64
CA TRP A 122 -2.36 8.48 2.87
C TRP A 122 -2.62 8.52 1.37
N GLU A 123 -1.95 9.43 0.66
CA GLU A 123 -2.02 9.55 -0.81
C GLU A 123 -1.04 8.59 -1.50
N SER A 124 -1.57 7.72 -2.35
CA SER A 124 -0.77 6.78 -3.16
C SER A 124 -0.21 7.47 -4.41
N GLU A 125 1.04 7.15 -4.75
CA GLU A 125 1.61 7.44 -6.07
C GLU A 125 1.07 6.41 -7.08
N THR A 126 0.55 6.88 -8.20
CA THR A 126 0.17 6.02 -9.32
C THR A 126 1.42 5.59 -10.07
N GLY A 127 1.41 4.38 -10.64
CA GLY A 127 2.50 3.94 -11.51
C GLY A 127 2.68 4.92 -12.68
N MET A 128 3.78 5.68 -12.68
CA MET A 128 4.18 6.49 -13.82
C MET A 128 4.55 5.57 -14.98
N GLU A 129 3.64 5.40 -15.95
CA GLU A 129 4.02 4.92 -17.28
C GLU A 129 4.62 6.12 -18.05
N LEU A 130 5.92 6.07 -18.37
CA LEU A 130 6.54 7.03 -19.28
C LEU A 130 5.94 6.83 -20.67
N CYS A 131 5.00 7.69 -21.06
CA CYS A 131 4.50 7.74 -22.44
C CYS A 131 5.60 8.29 -23.37
N PRO A 132 6.09 7.53 -24.38
CA PRO A 132 6.82 8.15 -25.48
C PRO A 132 5.79 8.88 -26.35
N GLY A 133 5.61 10.19 -26.14
CA GLY A 133 4.92 11.06 -27.10
C GLY A 133 3.72 11.89 -26.62
N SER A 134 3.41 11.95 -25.31
CA SER A 134 2.40 12.89 -24.81
C SER A 134 2.97 13.76 -23.69
N GLN A 135 3.11 15.05 -23.99
CA GLN A 135 3.51 16.09 -23.07
C GLN A 135 2.58 16.11 -21.84
N GLY A 136 3.12 15.73 -20.68
CA GLY A 136 2.73 16.23 -19.35
C GLY A 136 1.25 16.28 -18.99
N CYS A 137 0.60 15.15 -18.76
CA CYS A 137 -0.60 15.09 -17.91
C CYS A 137 -0.31 14.22 -16.68
N PRO A 138 0.11 14.79 -15.54
CA PRO A 138 0.10 14.05 -14.29
C PRO A 138 -1.35 13.93 -13.84
N VAL A 139 -1.99 12.79 -14.12
CA VAL A 139 -3.22 12.44 -13.40
C VAL A 139 -2.76 11.99 -12.02
N ALA A 140 -2.54 12.95 -11.11
CA ALA A 140 -2.37 12.67 -9.69
C ALA A 140 -3.74 12.23 -9.13
N ALA A 141 -4.16 11.00 -9.46
CA ALA A 141 -5.30 10.36 -8.83
C ALA A 141 -4.82 9.73 -7.52
N GLY A 142 -4.63 10.58 -6.51
CA GLY A 142 -4.25 10.14 -5.16
C GLY A 142 -5.32 9.19 -4.61
N CYS A 143 -4.96 7.93 -4.43
CA CYS A 143 -5.81 7.00 -3.69
C CYS A 143 -5.60 7.25 -2.21
N ARG A 144 -6.67 7.58 -1.47
CA ARG A 144 -6.59 7.66 -0.01
C ARG A 144 -6.71 6.24 0.56
N ARG A 145 -5.82 5.87 1.49
CA ARG A 145 -5.96 4.62 2.28
C ARG A 145 -6.00 4.89 3.77
N LEU A 146 -6.97 4.29 4.48
CA LEU A 146 -7.01 4.33 5.94
C LEU A 146 -6.02 3.32 6.51
N LEU A 147 -5.05 3.82 7.27
CA LEU A 147 -4.04 3.01 7.93
C LEU A 147 -4.09 3.26 9.42
N HIS A 148 -4.23 2.20 10.19
CA HIS A 148 -3.97 2.22 11.62
C HIS A 148 -2.64 1.51 11.86
N LEU A 149 -1.61 2.23 12.30
CA LEU A 149 -0.33 1.65 12.70
C LEU A 149 -0.20 1.73 14.21
N GLN A 150 0.03 0.61 14.90
CA GLN A 150 0.38 0.60 16.33
C GLN A 150 1.79 0.05 16.53
N ASN A 151 2.55 0.67 17.42
CA ASN A 151 3.75 0.08 17.99
C ASN A 151 3.32 -0.90 19.10
N GLY A 152 3.46 -2.20 18.84
CA GLY A 152 3.13 -3.25 19.81
C GLY A 152 4.34 -3.70 20.62
N GLU A 153 4.09 -4.22 21.82
CA GLU A 153 5.06 -5.10 22.49
C GLU A 153 5.12 -6.44 21.74
N LEU A 154 6.28 -7.12 21.77
CA LEU A 154 6.39 -8.47 21.24
C LEU A 154 5.35 -9.36 21.93
N PRO A 155 4.58 -10.18 21.18
CA PRO A 155 3.66 -11.11 21.81
C PRO A 155 4.44 -12.01 22.77
N VAL A 156 4.11 -11.94 24.06
CA VAL A 156 4.73 -12.78 25.09
C VAL A 156 4.41 -14.24 24.72
N PRO A 157 5.40 -15.12 24.55
CA PRO A 157 5.12 -16.51 24.23
C PRO A 157 4.27 -17.11 25.35
N ILE A 158 3.08 -17.59 24.99
CA ILE A 158 2.20 -18.34 25.89
C ILE A 158 2.96 -19.64 26.20
N LYS A 159 3.34 -19.81 27.47
CA LYS A 159 4.00 -21.03 27.97
C LYS A 159 3.07 -22.24 27.89
#